data_AF-A0A1F7LZM0-F1
#
_entry.id   AF-A0A1F7LZM0-F1
#
_cell.length_a   1.000
_cell.length_b   1.000
_cell.length_c   1.000
_cell.angle_alpha   90.00
_cell.angle_beta   90.00
_cell.angle_gamma   90.00
#
_symmetry.space_group_name_H-M   'P 1'
#
loop_
_entity.id
_entity.type
_entity.pdbx_description
1 polymer ?
#
loop_
_entity_poly.entity_id
_entity_poly.type
_entity_poly.pdbx_seq_one_letter_code
_entity_poly.pdbx_strand_id
1 'polypeptide(L)'
;MTSHPRYLREGIIGGLIGATIVAVWFLIYDAARGASFRTPALLGAAAFQGVQGAQAVPVSPGLVVQYTVLHGVVFALIGILIAFLIVSAQRQPARLMMLVLALLCFEVFFLAVVVWLAHPVLTDVAWWAILIANVLAAGGMLAYFFVGHRALGRALLGPWTRVAREGFVAGVLGAAVVAVWFLLHDLAAGAPLRTPALLGAAVLEGLRDPSALTISLPLVLKYTVIHGAAFVAFGWMAAGLLALADREPRLISAFVMLLACFEVFVFALIAILAEWLFEALAWWTILAANLLAACAMLGYLFREHRVAWRAYLSAR
;
A
#
# COMPACT_ATOMS: atom_id res chain seq x y z
N MET A 1 -35.50 7.74 8.32
CA MET A 1 -34.59 7.28 9.40
C MET A 1 -34.29 5.77 9.35
N THR A 2 -34.10 5.15 8.17
CA THR A 2 -33.94 3.68 8.04
C THR A 2 -32.54 3.23 7.55
N SER A 3 -31.54 4.12 7.54
CA SER A 3 -30.22 3.85 6.96
C SER A 3 -29.22 3.15 7.89
N HIS A 4 -29.42 3.17 9.21
CA HIS A 4 -28.45 2.66 10.18
C HIS A 4 -28.19 1.14 10.15
N PRO A 5 -29.20 0.26 9.99
CA PRO A 5 -28.95 -1.18 9.96
C PRO A 5 -28.29 -1.65 8.66
N ARG A 6 -28.44 -0.90 7.56
CA ARG A 6 -28.02 -1.34 6.23
C ARG A 6 -26.52 -1.25 6.01
N TYR A 7 -25.90 -0.11 6.34
CA TYR A 7 -24.44 0.03 6.17
C TYR A 7 -23.67 -0.85 7.16
N LEU A 8 -24.21 -1.10 8.36
CA LEU A 8 -23.59 -2.00 9.33
C LEU A 8 -23.54 -3.42 8.77
N ARG A 9 -24.66 -3.91 8.23
CA ARG A 9 -24.74 -5.23 7.59
C ARG A 9 -23.83 -5.33 6.36
N GLU A 10 -23.91 -4.35 5.45
CA GLU A 10 -23.05 -4.30 4.25
C GLU A 10 -21.57 -4.26 4.64
N GLY A 11 -21.23 -3.51 5.68
CA GLY A 11 -19.88 -3.40 6.20
C GLY A 11 -19.37 -4.72 6.79
N ILE A 12 -20.16 -5.38 7.64
CA ILE A 12 -19.79 -6.69 8.20
C ILE A 12 -19.58 -7.71 7.08
N ILE A 13 -20.50 -7.79 6.12
CA ILE A 13 -20.39 -8.74 5.00
C ILE A 13 -19.14 -8.45 4.17
N GLY A 14 -18.93 -7.18 3.78
CA GLY A 14 -17.73 -6.76 3.04
C GLY A 14 -16.46 -7.12 3.79
N GLY A 15 -16.39 -6.80 5.09
CA GLY A 15 -15.27 -7.17 5.96
C GLY A 15 -15.01 -8.68 5.99
N LEU A 16 -16.04 -9.48 6.25
CA LEU A 16 -15.91 -10.94 6.32
C LEU A 16 -15.51 -11.59 4.98
N ILE A 17 -15.89 -10.98 3.85
CA ILE A 17 -15.38 -11.39 2.52
C ILE A 17 -13.87 -11.20 2.47
N GLY A 18 -13.37 -10.01 2.85
CA GLY A 18 -11.92 -9.75 2.94
C GLY A 18 -11.22 -10.73 3.88
N ALA A 19 -11.78 -10.94 5.07
CA ALA A 19 -11.22 -11.85 6.07
C ALA A 19 -11.10 -13.28 5.55
N THR A 20 -12.15 -13.78 4.89
CA THR A 20 -12.22 -15.12 4.31
C THR A 20 -11.20 -15.28 3.18
N ILE A 21 -11.07 -14.29 2.30
CA ILE A 21 -10.09 -14.32 1.22
C ILE A 21 -8.66 -14.42 1.76
N VAL A 22 -8.31 -13.61 2.77
CA VAL A 22 -7.01 -13.69 3.44
C VAL A 22 -6.80 -15.07 4.08
N ALA A 23 -7.80 -15.58 4.79
CA ALA A 23 -7.73 -16.88 5.45
C ALA A 23 -7.53 -18.03 4.45
N VAL A 24 -8.26 -18.03 3.34
CA VAL A 24 -8.13 -19.03 2.27
C VAL A 24 -6.76 -18.93 1.60
N TRP A 25 -6.29 -17.72 1.30
CA TRP A 25 -4.97 -17.52 0.72
C TRP A 25 -3.86 -18.07 1.62
N PHE A 26 -3.87 -17.73 2.91
CA PHE A 26 -2.86 -18.23 3.84
C PHE A 26 -2.98 -19.72 4.11
N LEU A 27 -4.19 -20.29 4.09
CA LEU A 27 -4.37 -21.74 4.13
C LEU A 27 -3.69 -22.43 2.94
N ILE A 28 -3.86 -21.90 1.72
CA ILE A 28 -3.20 -22.42 0.51
C ILE A 28 -1.69 -22.26 0.61
N TYR A 29 -1.22 -21.07 0.98
CA TYR A 29 0.21 -20.74 1.15
C TYR A 29 0.91 -21.65 2.17
N ASP A 30 0.24 -21.91 3.30
CA ASP A 30 0.71 -22.76 4.39
C ASP A 30 0.71 -24.25 4.00
N ALA A 31 -0.40 -24.71 3.39
CA ALA A 31 -0.53 -26.10 2.94
C ALA A 31 0.50 -26.44 1.85
N ALA A 32 0.80 -25.51 0.93
CA ALA A 32 1.84 -25.68 -0.08
C ALA A 32 3.26 -25.86 0.51
N ARG A 33 3.46 -25.48 1.78
CA ARG A 33 4.71 -25.68 2.52
C ARG A 33 4.65 -26.84 3.51
N GLY A 34 3.58 -27.63 3.49
CA GLY A 34 3.38 -28.76 4.40
C GLY A 34 3.02 -28.38 5.84
N ALA A 35 2.60 -27.13 6.08
CA ALA A 35 2.36 -26.60 7.43
C ALA A 35 1.01 -25.88 7.52
N SER A 36 -0.11 -26.55 7.21
CA SER A 36 -1.45 -25.95 7.23
C SER A 36 -1.75 -25.20 8.54
N PHE A 37 -2.34 -24.01 8.43
CA PHE A 37 -2.67 -23.12 9.55
C PHE A 37 -1.47 -22.56 10.34
N ARG A 38 -0.25 -22.67 9.80
CA ARG A 38 0.95 -22.10 10.40
C ARG A 38 0.84 -20.59 10.60
N THR A 39 0.43 -19.85 9.56
CA THR A 39 0.32 -18.39 9.61
C THR A 39 -0.69 -17.91 10.67
N PRO A 40 -1.95 -18.38 10.72
CA PRO A 40 -2.88 -17.96 11.76
C PRO A 40 -2.47 -18.41 13.17
N ALA A 41 -1.78 -19.55 13.32
CA ALA A 41 -1.24 -19.96 14.62
C ALA A 41 -0.11 -19.03 15.10
N LEU A 42 0.79 -18.66 14.19
CA LEU A 42 1.89 -17.73 14.45
C LEU A 42 1.38 -16.33 14.84
N LEU A 43 0.46 -15.78 14.05
CA LEU A 43 -0.11 -14.46 14.32
C LEU A 43 -0.98 -14.49 15.58
N GLY A 44 -1.66 -15.61 15.87
CA GLY A 44 -2.35 -15.82 17.14
C GLY A 44 -1.41 -15.83 18.34
N ALA A 45 -0.29 -16.55 18.26
CA ALA A 45 0.72 -16.57 19.33
C ALA A 45 1.35 -15.19 19.55
N ALA A 46 1.65 -14.47 18.48
CA ALA A 46 2.15 -13.10 18.55
C ALA A 46 1.15 -12.18 19.27
N ALA A 47 -0.12 -12.19 18.84
CA ALA A 47 -1.15 -11.28 19.35
C ALA A 47 -1.61 -11.60 20.79
N PHE A 48 -1.76 -12.88 21.14
CA PHE A 48 -2.37 -13.27 22.43
C PHE A 48 -1.36 -13.73 23.47
N GLN A 49 -0.17 -14.17 23.06
CA GLN A 49 0.86 -14.70 23.95
C GLN A 49 2.14 -13.85 23.94
N GLY A 50 2.22 -12.84 23.08
CA GLY A 50 3.40 -11.96 22.98
C GLY A 50 4.65 -12.68 22.48
N VAL A 51 4.49 -13.82 21.78
CA VAL A 51 5.62 -14.62 21.29
C VAL A 51 6.37 -13.86 20.21
N GLN A 52 7.69 -13.73 20.40
CA GLN A 52 8.60 -13.02 19.48
C GLN A 52 9.44 -13.98 18.61
N GLY A 53 9.29 -15.30 18.78
CA GLY A 53 10.10 -16.30 18.07
C GLY A 53 9.21 -17.33 17.37
N ALA A 54 9.33 -17.45 16.06
CA ALA A 54 8.43 -18.28 15.28
C ALA A 54 8.73 -19.79 15.42
N GLN A 55 9.98 -20.19 15.64
CA GLN A 55 10.38 -21.61 15.69
C GLN A 55 9.75 -22.43 16.82
N ALA A 56 9.28 -21.79 17.89
CA ALA A 56 8.73 -22.47 19.07
C ALA A 56 7.19 -22.56 19.10
N VAL A 57 6.48 -22.01 18.11
CA VAL A 57 5.00 -21.95 18.14
C VAL A 57 4.40 -23.23 17.55
N PRO A 58 3.69 -24.06 18.32
CA PRO A 58 2.95 -25.18 17.75
C PRO A 58 1.69 -24.69 17.02
N VAL A 59 1.31 -25.37 15.94
CA VAL A 59 -0.02 -25.18 15.33
C VAL A 59 -1.06 -25.77 16.28
N SER A 60 -1.69 -24.93 17.09
CA SER A 60 -2.75 -25.34 18.00
C SER A 60 -4.12 -24.86 17.49
N PRO A 61 -5.17 -25.69 17.57
CA PRO A 61 -6.52 -25.27 17.19
C PRO A 61 -6.98 -24.02 17.95
N GLY A 62 -6.58 -23.88 19.22
CA GLY A 62 -6.89 -22.73 20.06
C GLY A 62 -6.35 -21.42 19.48
N LEU A 63 -5.06 -21.37 19.14
CA LEU A 63 -4.43 -20.19 18.54
C LEU A 63 -5.04 -19.83 17.19
N VAL A 64 -5.31 -20.84 16.34
CA VAL A 64 -5.92 -20.64 15.03
C VAL A 64 -7.32 -20.05 15.17
N VAL A 65 -8.14 -20.57 16.09
CA VAL A 65 -9.50 -20.06 16.34
C VAL A 65 -9.47 -18.64 16.92
N GLN A 66 -8.64 -18.40 17.93
CA GLN A 66 -8.49 -17.07 18.54
C GLN A 66 -8.09 -16.02 17.51
N TYR A 67 -7.08 -16.32 16.69
CA TYR A 67 -6.66 -15.42 15.62
C TYR A 67 -7.74 -15.25 14.54
N THR A 68 -8.43 -16.33 14.15
CA THR A 68 -9.52 -16.25 13.15
C THR A 68 -10.65 -15.34 13.62
N VAL A 69 -11.00 -15.39 14.92
CA VAL A 69 -12.01 -14.48 15.51
C VAL A 69 -11.50 -13.03 15.51
N LEU A 70 -10.27 -12.79 15.99
CA LEU A 70 -9.68 -11.45 15.99
C LEU A 70 -9.64 -10.85 14.58
N HIS A 71 -9.11 -11.63 13.63
CA HIS A 71 -9.03 -11.28 12.21
C HIS A 71 -10.40 -10.94 11.63
N GLY A 72 -11.40 -11.79 11.88
CA GLY A 72 -12.78 -11.55 11.43
C GLY A 72 -13.40 -10.30 12.03
N VAL A 73 -13.19 -10.03 13.32
CA VAL A 73 -13.68 -8.82 14.01
C VAL A 73 -13.02 -7.57 13.43
N VAL A 74 -11.69 -7.56 13.29
CA VAL A 74 -10.94 -6.42 12.74
C VAL A 74 -11.42 -6.12 11.31
N PHE A 75 -11.53 -7.14 10.46
CA PHE A 75 -12.05 -6.97 9.10
C PHE A 75 -13.51 -6.51 9.05
N ALA A 76 -14.36 -7.00 9.95
CA ALA A 76 -15.74 -6.51 10.05
C ALA A 76 -15.80 -5.03 10.43
N LEU A 77 -14.96 -4.57 11.37
CA LEU A 77 -14.85 -3.16 11.74
C LEU A 77 -14.36 -2.29 10.57
N ILE A 78 -13.35 -2.76 9.82
CA ILE A 78 -12.85 -2.10 8.62
C ILE A 78 -13.95 -2.01 7.56
N GLY A 79 -14.68 -3.10 7.32
CA GLY A 79 -15.79 -3.13 6.38
C GLY A 79 -16.91 -2.17 6.78
N ILE A 80 -17.25 -2.07 8.08
CA ILE A 80 -18.19 -1.08 8.61
C ILE A 80 -17.70 0.34 8.36
N LEU A 81 -16.41 0.61 8.61
CA LEU A 81 -15.80 1.91 8.34
C LEU A 81 -15.92 2.27 6.85
N ILE A 82 -15.57 1.36 5.95
CA ILE A 82 -15.69 1.56 4.50
C ILE A 82 -17.14 1.81 4.09
N ALA A 83 -18.08 0.99 4.55
CA ALA A 83 -19.50 1.15 4.25
C ALA A 83 -20.05 2.49 4.77
N PHE A 84 -19.66 2.90 5.97
CA PHE A 84 -20.00 4.20 6.54
C PHE A 84 -19.45 5.34 5.67
N LEU A 85 -18.18 5.26 5.26
CA LEU A 85 -17.53 6.27 4.43
C LEU A 85 -18.19 6.36 3.05
N ILE A 86 -18.59 5.24 2.44
CA ILE A 86 -19.34 5.19 1.18
C ILE A 86 -20.67 5.92 1.32
N VAL A 87 -21.47 5.59 2.34
CA VAL A 87 -22.77 6.24 2.57
C VAL A 87 -22.59 7.73 2.88
N SER A 88 -21.53 8.10 3.60
CA SER A 88 -21.21 9.50 3.89
C SER A 88 -20.83 10.26 2.63
N ALA A 89 -20.01 9.67 1.75
CA ALA A 89 -19.59 10.22 0.47
C ALA A 89 -20.76 10.41 -0.51
N GLN A 90 -21.75 9.52 -0.50
CA GLN A 90 -22.95 9.67 -1.33
C GLN A 90 -23.83 10.85 -0.92
N ARG A 91 -23.81 11.26 0.36
CA ARG A 91 -24.59 12.40 0.85
C ARG A 91 -23.94 13.74 0.51
N GLN A 92 -22.61 13.78 0.45
CA GLN A 92 -21.84 14.96 0.14
C GLN A 92 -20.58 14.54 -0.64
N PRO A 93 -20.46 14.86 -1.94
CA PRO A 93 -19.31 14.49 -2.76
C PRO A 93 -17.96 14.95 -2.17
N ALA A 94 -17.95 16.09 -1.48
CA ALA A 94 -16.77 16.58 -0.75
C ALA A 94 -16.24 15.60 0.32
N ARG A 95 -17.06 14.64 0.78
CA ARG A 95 -16.67 13.61 1.74
C ARG A 95 -15.99 12.40 1.09
N LEU A 96 -15.93 12.32 -0.24
CA LEU A 96 -15.02 11.40 -0.94
C LEU A 96 -13.56 11.63 -0.52
N MET A 97 -13.21 12.88 -0.20
CA MET A 97 -11.91 13.22 0.38
C MET A 97 -11.64 12.46 1.68
N MET A 98 -12.64 12.38 2.56
CA MET A 98 -12.51 11.64 3.81
C MET A 98 -12.43 10.14 3.58
N LEU A 99 -13.14 9.59 2.59
CA LEU A 99 -13.03 8.18 2.22
C LEU A 99 -11.61 7.83 1.78
N VAL A 100 -11.05 8.59 0.83
CA VAL A 100 -9.68 8.38 0.34
C VAL A 100 -8.66 8.56 1.45
N LEU A 101 -8.76 9.66 2.21
CA LEU A 101 -7.84 9.96 3.29
C LEU A 101 -7.89 8.89 4.39
N ALA A 102 -9.09 8.49 4.81
CA ALA A 102 -9.25 7.47 5.83
C ALA A 102 -8.67 6.13 5.37
N LEU A 103 -8.89 5.73 4.12
CA LEU A 103 -8.29 4.51 3.56
C LEU A 103 -6.76 4.58 3.54
N LEU A 104 -6.19 5.70 3.06
CA LEU A 104 -4.74 5.86 3.00
C LEU A 104 -4.10 5.85 4.40
N CYS A 105 -4.65 6.62 5.34
CA CYS A 105 -4.18 6.65 6.72
C CYS A 105 -4.39 5.29 7.41
N PHE A 106 -5.49 4.60 7.13
CA PHE A 106 -5.77 3.29 7.68
C PHE A 106 -4.73 2.27 7.24
N GLU A 107 -4.38 2.19 5.95
CA GLU A 107 -3.36 1.25 5.45
C GLU A 107 -2.00 1.51 6.08
N VAL A 108 -1.57 2.77 6.15
CA VAL A 108 -0.29 3.14 6.80
C VAL A 108 -0.30 2.76 8.28
N PHE A 109 -1.36 3.11 9.01
CA PHE A 109 -1.50 2.79 10.42
C PHE A 109 -1.56 1.28 10.66
N PHE A 110 -2.33 0.55 9.86
CA PHE A 110 -2.48 -0.90 9.95
C PHE A 110 -1.14 -1.59 9.71
N LEU A 111 -0.41 -1.20 8.66
CA LEU A 111 0.91 -1.75 8.39
C LEU A 111 1.88 -1.45 9.53
N ALA A 112 1.86 -0.24 10.08
CA ALA A 112 2.70 0.14 11.23
C ALA A 112 2.39 -0.72 12.47
N VAL A 113 1.10 -0.95 12.77
CA VAL A 113 0.66 -1.81 13.88
C VAL A 113 1.07 -3.26 13.65
N VAL A 114 0.85 -3.81 12.45
CA VAL A 114 1.21 -5.19 12.10
C VAL A 114 2.72 -5.40 12.18
N VAL A 115 3.50 -4.47 11.62
CA VAL A 115 4.96 -4.50 11.75
C VAL A 115 5.34 -4.40 13.22
N TRP A 116 4.82 -3.44 13.98
CA TRP A 116 5.22 -3.27 15.38
C TRP A 116 4.88 -4.47 16.27
N LEU A 117 3.67 -5.06 16.14
CA LEU A 117 3.25 -6.20 16.94
C LEU A 117 3.86 -7.54 16.49
N ALA A 118 4.06 -7.71 15.19
CA ALA A 118 4.38 -9.02 14.62
C ALA A 118 5.74 -9.07 13.93
N HIS A 119 6.56 -8.00 13.90
CA HIS A 119 7.88 -7.99 13.24
C HIS A 119 8.71 -9.26 13.51
N PRO A 120 8.80 -9.77 14.75
CA PRO A 120 9.63 -10.95 15.02
C PRO A 120 9.05 -12.28 14.53
N VAL A 121 7.75 -12.31 14.19
CA VAL A 121 7.05 -13.48 13.65
C VAL A 121 6.80 -13.35 12.13
N LEU A 122 6.78 -12.12 11.61
CA LEU A 122 6.65 -11.82 10.19
C LEU A 122 7.88 -12.25 9.37
N THR A 123 9.02 -12.53 9.99
CA THR A 123 10.18 -13.09 9.27
C THR A 123 9.92 -14.47 8.70
N ASP A 124 9.00 -15.25 9.30
CA ASP A 124 8.61 -16.58 8.82
C ASP A 124 7.55 -16.53 7.70
N VAL A 125 6.90 -15.38 7.52
CA VAL A 125 5.88 -15.17 6.48
C VAL A 125 6.46 -14.29 5.39
N ALA A 126 6.55 -14.80 4.17
CA ALA A 126 7.09 -14.01 3.08
C ALA A 126 6.25 -12.75 2.84
N TRP A 127 6.88 -11.58 2.78
CA TRP A 127 6.20 -10.29 2.62
C TRP A 127 5.30 -10.25 1.38
N TRP A 128 5.69 -10.94 0.29
CA TRP A 128 4.91 -11.02 -0.94
C TRP A 128 3.59 -11.76 -0.74
N ALA A 129 3.54 -12.72 0.18
CA ALA A 129 2.33 -13.46 0.50
C ALA A 129 1.32 -12.56 1.23
N ILE A 130 1.80 -11.70 2.13
CA ILE A 130 0.97 -10.70 2.81
C ILE A 130 0.45 -9.68 1.79
N LEU A 131 1.30 -9.21 0.88
CA LEU A 131 0.90 -8.30 -0.18
C LEU A 131 -0.21 -8.89 -1.06
N ILE A 132 -0.06 -10.13 -1.53
CA ILE A 132 -1.09 -10.81 -2.34
C ILE A 132 -2.38 -10.97 -1.54
N ALA A 133 -2.30 -11.39 -0.27
CA ALA A 133 -3.47 -11.53 0.60
C ALA A 133 -4.27 -10.21 0.68
N ASN A 134 -3.57 -9.10 0.91
CA ASN A 134 -4.18 -7.77 1.04
C ASN A 134 -4.80 -7.32 -0.30
N VAL A 135 -4.11 -7.52 -1.43
CA VAL A 135 -4.64 -7.19 -2.75
C VAL A 135 -5.89 -8.00 -3.08
N LEU A 136 -5.89 -9.31 -2.81
CA LEU A 136 -7.06 -10.17 -3.02
C LEU A 136 -8.24 -9.75 -2.12
N ALA A 137 -7.95 -9.45 -0.85
CA ALA A 137 -8.97 -9.01 0.10
C ALA A 137 -9.58 -7.66 -0.32
N ALA A 138 -8.74 -6.67 -0.61
CA ALA A 138 -9.18 -5.37 -1.11
C ALA A 138 -10.01 -5.50 -2.39
N GLY A 139 -9.57 -6.34 -3.33
CA GLY A 139 -10.30 -6.63 -4.57
C GLY A 139 -11.67 -7.26 -4.33
N GLY A 140 -11.76 -8.26 -3.46
CA GLY A 140 -13.03 -8.90 -3.09
C GLY A 140 -14.00 -7.97 -2.38
N MET A 141 -13.50 -7.18 -1.44
CA MET A 141 -14.27 -6.14 -0.74
C MET A 141 -14.77 -5.08 -1.73
N LEU A 142 -13.90 -4.59 -2.61
CA LEU A 142 -14.24 -3.59 -3.62
C LEU A 142 -15.31 -4.11 -4.59
N ALA A 143 -15.18 -5.36 -5.05
CA ALA A 143 -16.17 -6.00 -5.90
C ALA A 143 -17.55 -6.06 -5.22
N TYR A 144 -17.60 -6.48 -3.95
CA TYR A 144 -18.83 -6.49 -3.17
C TYR A 144 -19.48 -5.10 -3.07
N PHE A 145 -18.70 -4.09 -2.69
CA PHE A 145 -19.21 -2.73 -2.55
C PHE A 145 -19.62 -2.11 -3.89
N PHE A 146 -18.93 -2.40 -4.99
CA PHE A 146 -19.28 -1.89 -6.32
C PHE A 146 -20.54 -2.52 -6.89
N VAL A 147 -20.79 -3.80 -6.61
CA VAL A 147 -22.06 -4.45 -6.95
C VAL A 147 -23.20 -3.80 -6.17
N GLY A 148 -23.01 -3.52 -4.87
CA GLY A 148 -24.01 -2.84 -4.02
C GLY A 148 -24.22 -1.36 -4.37
N HIS A 149 -23.15 -0.67 -4.78
CA HIS A 149 -23.11 0.78 -5.02
C HIS A 149 -22.63 1.09 -6.44
N ARG A 150 -23.37 0.65 -7.46
CA ARG A 150 -23.00 0.81 -8.88
C ARG A 150 -22.76 2.27 -9.31
N ALA A 151 -23.42 3.24 -8.68
CA ALA A 151 -23.17 4.65 -8.93
C ALA A 151 -21.75 5.08 -8.48
N LEU A 152 -21.31 4.59 -7.31
CA LEU A 152 -19.94 4.78 -6.82
C LEU A 152 -18.94 4.09 -7.77
N GLY A 153 -19.21 2.84 -8.15
CA GLY A 153 -18.39 2.10 -9.10
C GLY A 153 -18.21 2.86 -10.42
N ARG A 154 -19.29 3.35 -11.03
CA ARG A 154 -19.20 4.17 -12.27
C ARG A 154 -18.49 5.51 -12.08
N ALA A 155 -18.66 6.15 -10.92
CA ALA A 155 -17.99 7.41 -10.60
C ALA A 155 -16.48 7.23 -10.43
N LEU A 156 -16.05 6.14 -9.77
CA LEU A 156 -14.65 5.82 -9.54
C LEU A 156 -13.98 5.19 -10.78
N LEU A 157 -14.71 4.40 -11.56
CA LEU A 157 -14.17 3.66 -12.69
C LEU A 157 -14.23 4.40 -14.04
N GLY A 158 -14.74 5.64 -14.10
CA GLY A 158 -14.95 6.52 -15.27
C GLY A 158 -14.27 6.17 -16.63
N PRO A 159 -13.59 7.09 -17.34
CA PRO A 159 -12.79 6.71 -18.49
C PRO A 159 -11.49 6.04 -18.02
N TRP A 160 -11.61 4.79 -17.54
CA TRP A 160 -10.51 4.03 -16.93
C TRP A 160 -9.28 3.92 -17.83
N THR A 161 -9.47 3.92 -19.15
CA THR A 161 -8.39 3.89 -20.12
C THR A 161 -7.52 5.15 -20.08
N ARG A 162 -8.11 6.33 -19.86
CA ARG A 162 -7.38 7.59 -19.71
C ARG A 162 -6.59 7.59 -18.40
N VAL A 163 -7.25 7.25 -17.30
CA VAL A 163 -6.64 7.19 -15.96
C VAL A 163 -5.51 6.16 -15.92
N ALA A 164 -5.72 4.97 -16.50
CA ALA A 164 -4.72 3.92 -16.57
C ALA A 164 -3.50 4.36 -17.37
N ARG A 165 -3.69 5.03 -18.51
CA ARG A 165 -2.60 5.56 -19.34
C ARG A 165 -1.84 6.67 -18.61
N GLU A 166 -2.54 7.67 -18.08
CA GLU A 166 -1.93 8.79 -17.37
C GLU A 166 -1.17 8.32 -16.13
N GLY A 167 -1.76 7.41 -15.35
CA GLY A 167 -1.11 6.86 -14.17
C GLY A 167 0.10 5.98 -14.53
N PHE A 168 0.03 5.20 -15.60
CA PHE A 168 1.18 4.44 -16.08
C PHE A 168 2.32 5.37 -16.52
N VAL A 169 2.03 6.39 -17.33
CA VAL A 169 3.04 7.36 -17.80
C VAL A 169 3.63 8.14 -16.63
N ALA A 170 2.81 8.62 -15.70
CA ALA A 170 3.27 9.31 -14.50
C ALA A 170 4.17 8.40 -13.65
N GLY A 171 3.75 7.16 -13.41
CA GLY A 171 4.53 6.19 -12.66
C GLY A 171 5.88 5.87 -13.30
N VAL A 172 5.89 5.54 -14.60
CA VAL A 172 7.14 5.28 -15.34
C VAL A 172 8.06 6.50 -15.33
N LEU A 173 7.51 7.71 -15.46
CA LEU A 173 8.28 8.96 -15.37
C LEU A 173 8.92 9.11 -13.98
N GLY A 174 8.16 8.90 -12.91
CA GLY A 174 8.67 8.95 -11.54
C GLY A 174 9.78 7.92 -11.31
N ALA A 175 9.56 6.66 -11.71
CA ALA A 175 10.55 5.59 -11.59
C ALA A 175 11.84 5.90 -12.38
N ALA A 176 11.71 6.42 -13.60
CA ALA A 176 12.84 6.81 -14.42
C ALA A 176 13.65 7.94 -13.78
N VAL A 177 12.99 8.95 -13.22
CA VAL A 177 13.66 10.07 -12.53
C VAL A 177 14.44 9.57 -11.31
N VAL A 178 13.85 8.71 -10.48
CA VAL A 178 14.54 8.11 -9.33
C VAL A 178 15.73 7.26 -9.79
N ALA A 179 15.54 6.41 -10.81
CA ALA A 179 16.61 5.57 -11.34
C ALA A 179 17.78 6.40 -11.90
N VAL A 180 17.50 7.47 -12.65
CA VAL A 180 18.52 8.39 -13.17
C VAL A 180 19.24 9.11 -12.03
N TRP A 181 18.51 9.61 -11.04
CA TRP A 181 19.11 10.27 -9.89
C TRP A 181 20.10 9.36 -9.15
N PHE A 182 19.67 8.14 -8.81
CA PHE A 182 20.54 7.19 -8.11
C PHE A 182 21.67 6.66 -8.99
N LEU A 183 21.47 6.52 -10.29
CA LEU A 183 22.57 6.20 -11.21
C LEU A 183 23.65 7.30 -11.18
N LEU A 184 23.25 8.58 -11.24
CA LEU A 184 24.19 9.71 -11.16
C LEU A 184 24.90 9.76 -9.81
N HIS A 185 24.17 9.54 -8.72
CA HIS A 185 24.73 9.49 -7.36
C HIS A 185 25.75 8.35 -7.21
N ASP A 186 25.40 7.16 -7.67
CA ASP A 186 26.24 5.96 -7.64
C ASP A 186 27.49 6.12 -8.51
N LEU A 187 27.36 6.74 -9.69
CA LEU A 187 28.48 7.07 -10.56
C LEU A 187 29.44 8.05 -9.89
N ALA A 188 28.92 9.09 -9.24
CA ALA A 188 29.72 10.06 -8.52
C ALA A 188 30.46 9.44 -7.32
N ALA A 189 29.89 8.40 -6.72
CA ALA A 189 30.51 7.61 -5.66
C ALA A 189 31.46 6.51 -6.17
N GLY A 190 31.64 6.36 -7.49
CA GLY A 190 32.52 5.36 -8.09
C GLY A 190 31.99 3.92 -8.07
N ALA A 191 30.71 3.72 -7.77
CA ALA A 191 30.08 2.41 -7.66
C ALA A 191 28.73 2.37 -8.42
N PRO A 192 28.75 2.29 -9.76
CA PRO A 192 27.52 2.33 -10.57
C PRO A 192 26.51 1.26 -10.16
N LEU A 193 25.22 1.63 -10.09
CA LEU A 193 24.11 0.74 -9.73
C LEU A 193 24.17 0.14 -8.32
N ARG A 194 25.02 0.68 -7.43
CA ARG A 194 25.12 0.27 -6.03
C ARG A 194 23.78 0.41 -5.32
N THR A 195 23.07 1.53 -5.49
CA THR A 195 21.80 1.78 -4.79
C THR A 195 20.71 0.78 -5.17
N PRO A 196 20.35 0.58 -6.46
CA PRO A 196 19.35 -0.41 -6.81
C PRO A 196 19.78 -1.85 -6.48
N ALA A 197 21.09 -2.16 -6.48
CA ALA A 197 21.57 -3.45 -6.00
C ALA A 197 21.39 -3.61 -4.49
N LEU A 198 21.71 -2.58 -3.69
CA LEU A 198 21.57 -2.59 -2.24
C LEU A 198 20.10 -2.74 -1.82
N LEU A 199 19.21 -1.95 -2.42
CA LEU A 199 17.77 -2.02 -2.18
C LEU A 199 17.20 -3.37 -2.65
N GLY A 200 17.69 -3.89 -3.78
CA GLY A 200 17.38 -5.22 -4.25
C GLY A 200 17.78 -6.30 -3.25
N ALA A 201 19.02 -6.28 -2.79
CA ALA A 201 19.55 -7.24 -1.81
C ALA A 201 18.76 -7.18 -0.49
N ALA A 202 18.44 -5.97 -0.02
CA ALA A 202 17.67 -5.76 1.19
C ALA A 202 16.25 -6.38 1.09
N VAL A 203 15.55 -6.12 -0.01
CA VAL A 203 14.14 -6.53 -0.19
C VAL A 203 13.99 -7.99 -0.62
N LEU A 204 14.89 -8.49 -1.47
CA LEU A 204 14.78 -9.81 -2.11
C LEU A 204 15.61 -10.89 -1.42
N GLU A 205 16.74 -10.52 -0.85
CA GLU A 205 17.71 -11.45 -0.28
C GLU A 205 17.86 -11.28 1.25
N GLY A 206 17.21 -10.27 1.83
CA GLY A 206 17.24 -10.00 3.27
C GLY A 206 18.58 -9.46 3.75
N LEU A 207 19.40 -8.88 2.86
CA LEU A 207 20.69 -8.30 3.23
C LEU A 207 20.51 -7.22 4.30
N ARG A 208 21.31 -7.29 5.36
CA ARG A 208 21.35 -6.31 6.47
C ARG A 208 22.69 -5.61 6.62
N ASP A 209 23.75 -6.20 6.05
CA ASP A 209 25.11 -5.65 6.09
C ASP A 209 25.50 -5.15 4.68
N PRO A 210 25.68 -3.84 4.48
CA PRO A 210 26.10 -3.28 3.19
C PRO A 210 27.45 -3.79 2.70
N SER A 211 28.33 -4.26 3.59
CA SER A 211 29.67 -4.74 3.24
C SER A 211 29.63 -6.09 2.49
N ALA A 212 28.57 -6.87 2.71
CA ALA A 212 28.31 -8.13 2.03
C ALA A 212 27.60 -7.96 0.66
N LEU A 213 27.35 -6.72 0.22
CA LEU A 213 26.70 -6.44 -1.05
C LEU A 213 27.56 -6.91 -2.23
N THR A 214 26.97 -7.74 -3.10
CA THR A 214 27.51 -8.03 -4.43
C THR A 214 26.62 -7.38 -5.49
N ILE A 215 27.17 -6.44 -6.25
CA ILE A 215 26.43 -5.78 -7.33
C ILE A 215 26.31 -6.76 -8.49
N SER A 216 25.07 -7.16 -8.80
CA SER A 216 24.78 -8.04 -9.93
C SER A 216 23.63 -7.49 -10.78
N LEU A 217 23.77 -7.61 -12.09
CA LEU A 217 22.72 -7.17 -13.02
C LEU A 217 21.37 -7.87 -12.78
N PRO A 218 21.31 -9.19 -12.50
CA PRO A 218 20.04 -9.84 -12.18
C PRO A 218 19.33 -9.23 -10.97
N LEU A 219 20.07 -8.86 -9.93
CA LEU A 219 19.51 -8.24 -8.72
C LEU A 219 18.96 -6.84 -9.01
N VAL A 220 19.74 -6.03 -9.74
CA VAL A 220 19.34 -4.68 -10.18
C VAL A 220 18.08 -4.74 -11.05
N LEU A 221 17.97 -5.70 -11.97
CA LEU A 221 16.80 -5.86 -12.83
C LEU A 221 15.56 -6.28 -12.03
N LYS A 222 15.69 -7.25 -11.11
CA LYS A 222 14.58 -7.64 -10.23
C LYS A 222 14.08 -6.47 -9.39
N TYR A 223 15.00 -5.70 -8.81
CA TYR A 223 14.64 -4.50 -8.05
C TYR A 223 13.97 -3.44 -8.94
N THR A 224 14.50 -3.21 -10.14
CA THR A 224 13.92 -2.25 -11.11
C THR A 224 12.46 -2.59 -11.45
N VAL A 225 12.12 -3.88 -11.58
CA VAL A 225 10.73 -4.30 -11.80
C VAL A 225 9.84 -3.98 -10.59
N ILE A 226 10.29 -4.28 -9.38
CA ILE A 226 9.53 -3.99 -8.15
C ILE A 226 9.35 -2.48 -7.97
N HIS A 227 10.42 -1.72 -8.15
CA HIS A 227 10.43 -0.27 -8.09
C HIS A 227 9.48 0.35 -9.12
N GLY A 228 9.58 -0.08 -10.39
CA GLY A 228 8.69 0.39 -11.45
C GLY A 228 7.23 0.05 -11.18
N ALA A 229 6.94 -1.16 -10.69
CA ALA A 229 5.58 -1.56 -10.33
C ALA A 229 5.00 -0.71 -9.19
N ALA A 230 5.79 -0.41 -8.16
CA ALA A 230 5.37 0.46 -7.06
C ALA A 230 5.04 1.88 -7.55
N PHE A 231 5.88 2.45 -8.42
CA PHE A 231 5.64 3.76 -9.01
C PHE A 231 4.44 3.80 -9.96
N VAL A 232 4.21 2.74 -10.75
CA VAL A 232 3.02 2.62 -11.60
C VAL A 232 1.74 2.54 -10.75
N ALA A 233 1.76 1.77 -9.66
CA ALA A 233 0.64 1.70 -8.73
C ALA A 233 0.35 3.07 -8.09
N PHE A 234 1.40 3.78 -7.66
CA PHE A 234 1.27 5.14 -7.14
C PHE A 234 0.74 6.12 -8.21
N GLY A 235 1.23 6.01 -9.45
CA GLY A 235 0.76 6.80 -10.58
C GLY A 235 -0.72 6.59 -10.89
N TRP A 236 -1.22 5.35 -10.86
CA TRP A 236 -2.66 5.08 -11.00
C TRP A 236 -3.49 5.68 -9.86
N MET A 237 -3.00 5.62 -8.63
CA MET A 237 -3.66 6.26 -7.49
C MET A 237 -3.74 7.78 -7.69
N ALA A 238 -2.62 8.42 -8.03
CA ALA A 238 -2.54 9.84 -8.31
C ALA A 238 -3.47 10.27 -9.45
N ALA A 239 -3.38 9.62 -10.61
CA ALA A 239 -4.22 9.92 -11.77
C ALA A 239 -5.71 9.70 -11.47
N GLY A 240 -6.05 8.64 -10.72
CA GLY A 240 -7.42 8.39 -10.27
C GLY A 240 -7.97 9.51 -9.40
N LEU A 241 -7.18 10.03 -8.46
CA LEU A 241 -7.57 11.16 -7.62
C LEU A 241 -7.74 12.45 -8.41
N LEU A 242 -6.83 12.75 -9.36
CA LEU A 242 -6.99 13.93 -10.21
C LEU A 242 -8.20 13.83 -11.16
N ALA A 243 -8.47 12.66 -11.72
CA ALA A 243 -9.67 12.43 -12.53
C ALA A 243 -10.96 12.59 -11.72
N LEU A 244 -10.91 12.33 -10.40
CA LEU A 244 -11.97 12.68 -9.48
C LEU A 244 -12.02 14.19 -9.21
N ALA A 245 -10.86 14.83 -9.06
CA ALA A 245 -10.76 16.27 -8.82
C ALA A 245 -11.22 17.13 -10.01
N ASP A 246 -11.19 16.60 -11.23
CA ASP A 246 -11.82 17.24 -12.40
C ASP A 246 -13.33 17.45 -12.21
N ARG A 247 -13.99 16.60 -11.39
CA ARG A 247 -15.40 16.74 -11.04
C ARG A 247 -15.59 17.53 -9.74
N GLU A 248 -14.69 17.35 -8.79
CA GLU A 248 -14.74 18.00 -7.48
C GLU A 248 -13.36 18.59 -7.12
N PRO A 249 -13.08 19.87 -7.47
CA PRO A 249 -11.75 20.48 -7.32
C PRO A 249 -11.18 20.44 -5.90
N ARG A 250 -12.04 20.34 -4.87
CA ARG A 250 -11.62 20.18 -3.47
C ARG A 250 -10.77 18.93 -3.23
N LEU A 251 -10.89 17.90 -4.09
CA LEU A 251 -10.10 16.68 -4.02
C LEU A 251 -8.62 16.87 -4.40
N ILE A 252 -8.24 18.04 -4.94
CA ILE A 252 -6.81 18.40 -5.09
C ILE A 252 -6.11 18.39 -3.73
N SER A 253 -6.76 18.78 -2.63
CA SER A 253 -6.17 18.68 -1.29
C SER A 253 -5.88 17.23 -0.90
N ALA A 254 -6.73 16.27 -1.30
CA ALA A 254 -6.48 14.84 -1.08
C ALA A 254 -5.27 14.34 -1.88
N PHE A 255 -5.10 14.83 -3.10
CA PHE A 255 -3.94 14.52 -3.92
C PHE A 255 -2.63 15.10 -3.31
N VAL A 256 -2.65 16.34 -2.84
CA VAL A 256 -1.49 16.94 -2.13
C VAL A 256 -1.18 16.15 -0.85
N MET A 257 -2.21 15.75 -0.11
CA MET A 257 -2.05 14.91 1.07
C MET A 257 -1.49 13.53 0.73
N LEU A 258 -1.92 12.89 -0.36
CA LEU A 258 -1.35 11.62 -0.82
C LEU A 258 0.16 11.75 -1.03
N LEU A 259 0.61 12.82 -1.70
CA LEU A 259 2.03 13.07 -1.92
C LEU A 259 2.78 13.25 -0.58
N ALA A 260 2.27 14.08 0.33
CA ALA A 260 2.90 14.32 1.61
C ALA A 260 2.94 13.06 2.51
N CYS A 261 1.83 12.33 2.58
CA CYS A 261 1.73 11.08 3.33
C CYS A 261 2.65 10.00 2.74
N PHE A 262 2.81 9.95 1.42
CA PHE A 262 3.72 9.02 0.76
C PHE A 262 5.17 9.26 1.18
N GLU A 263 5.63 10.51 1.20
CA GLU A 263 6.98 10.84 1.69
C GLU A 263 7.19 10.35 3.13
N VAL A 264 6.28 10.75 4.04
CA VAL A 264 6.36 10.36 5.45
C VAL A 264 6.31 8.84 5.60
N PHE A 265 5.45 8.17 4.81
CA PHE A 265 5.32 6.73 4.82
C PHE A 265 6.62 6.03 4.40
N VAL A 266 7.27 6.46 3.31
CA VAL A 266 8.54 5.86 2.87
C VAL A 266 9.61 6.02 3.93
N PHE A 267 9.76 7.21 4.52
CA PHE A 267 10.72 7.44 5.59
C PHE A 267 10.43 6.61 6.84
N ALA A 268 9.17 6.55 7.28
CA ALA A 268 8.77 5.74 8.42
C ALA A 268 9.01 4.24 8.16
N LEU A 269 8.69 3.77 6.95
CA LEU A 269 8.90 2.38 6.55
C LEU A 269 10.38 2.01 6.58
N ILE A 270 11.26 2.85 6.02
CA ILE A 270 12.71 2.64 6.05
C ILE A 270 13.22 2.71 7.49
N ALA A 271 12.80 3.70 8.28
CA ALA A 271 13.23 3.83 9.67
C ALA A 271 12.87 2.61 10.53
N ILE A 272 11.70 2.01 10.30
CA ILE A 272 11.24 0.85 11.08
C ILE A 272 11.86 -0.45 10.56
N LEU A 273 11.91 -0.64 9.23
CA LEU A 273 12.27 -1.94 8.64
C LEU A 273 13.73 -2.05 8.22
N ALA A 274 14.40 -0.93 7.97
CA ALA A 274 15.72 -0.86 7.37
C ALA A 274 16.50 0.37 7.85
N GLU A 275 16.53 0.65 9.15
CA GLU A 275 17.24 1.81 9.71
C GLU A 275 18.72 1.85 9.26
N TRP A 276 19.37 0.68 9.20
CA TRP A 276 20.73 0.48 8.70
C TRP A 276 20.95 1.05 7.28
N LEU A 277 19.88 1.16 6.49
CA LEU A 277 19.94 1.75 5.17
C LEU A 277 20.30 3.23 5.21
N PHE A 278 19.97 3.96 6.30
CA PHE A 278 20.38 5.35 6.48
C PHE A 278 21.89 5.52 6.74
N GLU A 279 22.57 4.46 7.19
CA GLU A 279 24.03 4.43 7.28
C GLU A 279 24.67 4.21 5.90
N ALA A 280 24.01 3.43 5.04
CA ALA A 280 24.49 3.10 3.71
C ALA A 280 24.11 4.12 2.62
N LEU A 281 22.97 4.79 2.79
CA LEU A 281 22.40 5.79 1.89
C LEU A 281 21.98 7.00 2.72
N ALA A 282 22.59 8.15 2.46
CA ALA A 282 22.23 9.36 3.17
C ALA A 282 20.76 9.73 2.93
N TRP A 283 19.99 9.97 3.98
CA TRP A 283 18.54 10.21 3.90
C TRP A 283 18.13 11.31 2.89
N TRP A 284 18.99 12.32 2.69
CA TRP A 284 18.72 13.43 1.78
C TRP A 284 18.73 12.99 0.31
N THR A 285 19.44 11.92 -0.05
CA THR A 285 19.45 11.39 -1.43
C THR A 285 18.12 10.76 -1.77
N ILE A 286 17.50 10.07 -0.81
CA ILE A 286 16.15 9.50 -0.91
C ILE A 286 15.14 10.63 -1.02
N LEU A 287 15.23 11.64 -0.14
CA LEU A 287 14.35 12.81 -0.20
C LEU A 287 14.45 13.52 -1.55
N ALA A 288 15.67 13.77 -2.03
CA ALA A 288 15.89 14.44 -3.32
C ALA A 288 15.31 13.62 -4.48
N ALA A 289 15.53 12.31 -4.52
CA ALA A 289 14.99 11.42 -5.54
C ALA A 289 13.46 11.52 -5.58
N ASN A 290 12.82 11.42 -4.41
CA ASN A 290 11.38 11.46 -4.28
C ASN A 290 10.81 12.84 -4.68
N LEU A 291 11.42 13.93 -4.23
CA LEU A 291 10.99 15.29 -4.62
C LEU A 291 11.11 15.52 -6.12
N LEU A 292 12.22 15.07 -6.74
CA LEU A 292 12.40 15.15 -8.20
C LEU A 292 11.33 14.35 -8.93
N ALA A 293 11.06 13.11 -8.48
CA ALA A 293 10.02 12.28 -9.06
C ALA A 293 8.62 12.90 -8.89
N ALA A 294 8.31 13.40 -7.70
CA ALA A 294 7.07 14.11 -7.40
C ALA A 294 6.90 15.32 -8.31
N CYS A 295 7.93 16.14 -8.49
CA CYS A 295 7.90 17.29 -9.41
C CYS A 295 7.66 16.86 -10.87
N ALA A 296 8.31 15.79 -11.33
CA ALA A 296 8.13 15.29 -12.70
C ALA A 296 6.71 14.75 -12.93
N MET A 297 6.23 13.92 -12.00
CA MET A 297 4.87 13.36 -12.02
C MET A 297 3.81 14.46 -11.94
N LEU A 298 3.98 15.42 -11.02
CA LEU A 298 3.08 16.56 -10.87
C LEU A 298 3.09 17.44 -12.12
N GLY A 299 4.27 17.71 -12.70
CA GLY A 299 4.38 18.49 -13.93
C GLY A 299 3.62 17.85 -15.10
N TYR A 300 3.68 16.53 -15.23
CA TYR A 300 2.90 15.78 -16.22
C TYR A 300 1.39 15.86 -15.92
N LEU A 301 0.97 15.48 -14.71
CA LEU A 301 -0.45 15.43 -14.31
C LEU A 301 -1.11 16.82 -14.27
N PHE A 302 -0.37 17.87 -13.94
CA PHE A 302 -0.85 19.24 -13.99
C PHE A 302 -1.24 19.66 -15.41
N ARG A 303 -0.52 19.18 -16.42
CA ARG A 303 -0.83 19.46 -17.83
C ARG A 303 -2.10 18.75 -18.30
N GLU A 304 -2.35 17.54 -17.81
CA GLU A 304 -3.52 16.73 -18.19
C GLU A 304 -4.82 17.19 -17.50
N HIS A 305 -4.70 17.78 -16.30
CA HIS A 305 -5.84 18.17 -15.45
C HIS A 305 -5.93 19.70 -15.20
N ARG A 306 -5.53 20.54 -16.16
CA ARG A 306 -5.45 22.02 -16.00
C ARG A 306 -6.74 22.67 -15.49
N VAL A 307 -7.91 22.10 -15.83
CA VAL A 307 -9.21 22.66 -15.44
C VAL A 307 -9.43 22.54 -13.94
N ALA A 308 -9.17 21.37 -13.35
CA ALA A 308 -9.27 21.16 -11.90
C ALA A 308 -8.36 22.13 -11.14
N TRP A 309 -7.10 22.25 -11.58
CA TRP A 309 -6.11 23.12 -10.94
C TRP A 309 -6.52 24.59 -10.96
N ARG A 310 -7.01 25.09 -12.10
CA ARG A 310 -7.50 26.48 -12.18
C ARG A 310 -8.69 26.71 -11.26
N ALA A 311 -9.67 25.81 -11.28
CA ALA A 311 -10.87 25.92 -10.45
C ALA A 311 -10.54 25.90 -8.94
N TYR A 312 -9.59 25.05 -8.52
CA TYR A 312 -9.13 24.99 -7.14
C TYR A 312 -8.38 26.26 -6.70
N LEU A 313 -7.51 26.81 -7.57
CA LEU A 313 -6.76 28.03 -7.27
C LEU A 313 -7.65 29.28 -7.25
N SER A 314 -8.70 29.33 -8.07
CA SER A 314 -9.65 30.45 -8.10
C SER A 314 -10.73 30.40 -7.01
N ALA A 315 -10.91 29.26 -6.35
CA ALA A 315 -11.90 29.07 -5.29
C ALA A 315 -11.38 29.49 -3.90
N ARG A 316 -10.22 30.15 -3.84
CA ARG A 316 -9.63 30.73 -2.63
C ARG A 316 -9.96 32.20 -2.51
#